data_AF-A0A7Z9PZF2-F1
#
_entry.id   AF-A0A7Z9PZF2-F1
#
_cell.length_a   1.000
_cell.length_b   1.000
_cell.length_c   1.000
_cell.angle_alpha   90.00
_cell.angle_beta   90.00
_cell.angle_gamma   90.00
#
_symmetry.space_group_name_H-M   'P 1'
#
loop_
_entity.id
_entity.type
_entity.pdbx_description
1 polymer ?
#
loop_
_entity_poly.entity_id
_entity_poly.type
_entity_poly.pdbx_seq_one_letter_code
_entity_poly.pdbx_strand_id
1 'polypeptide(L)'
;EHTQVMTSLIEIYQNPDSNLALYLLSETFVEFDLQLDLWREHHVRVVERSIGFKRGTGGSSGVGYLQSTTGRRCFPFLWDVRTYLKKDAAVW
;
A
#
# COMPACT_ATOMS: atom_id res chain seq x y z
N GLU A 1 -3.25 -16.87 12.54
CA GLU A 1 -2.90 -15.44 12.61
C GLU A 1 -3.44 -14.63 11.43
N HIS A 2 -3.10 -14.90 10.17
CA HIS A 2 -3.58 -14.11 9.01
C HIS A 2 -5.11 -14.05 8.86
N THR A 3 -5.81 -15.17 9.06
CA THR A 3 -7.27 -15.22 8.97
C THR A 3 -7.96 -14.34 10.01
N GLN A 4 -7.42 -14.28 11.23
CA GLN A 4 -8.00 -13.49 12.32
C GLN A 4 -7.85 -11.98 12.06
N VAL A 5 -6.70 -11.56 11.51
CA VAL A 5 -6.49 -10.18 11.07
C VAL A 5 -7.52 -9.82 10.00
N MET A 6 -7.69 -10.66 8.98
CA MET A 6 -8.65 -10.40 7.91
C MET A 6 -10.09 -10.32 8.44
N THR A 7 -10.52 -11.24 9.30
CA THR A 7 -11.86 -11.19 9.92
C THR A 7 -12.09 -9.89 10.70
N SER A 8 -11.09 -9.46 11.49
CA SER A 8 -11.20 -8.23 12.29
C SER A 8 -11.27 -6.99 11.38
N LEU A 9 -10.49 -6.96 10.30
CA LEU A 9 -10.54 -5.87 9.33
C LEU A 9 -11.90 -5.83 8.62
N ILE A 10 -12.47 -6.97 8.24
CA ILE A 10 -13.82 -7.01 7.64
C ILE A 10 -14.84 -6.39 8.61
N GLU A 11 -14.79 -6.76 9.90
CA GLU A 11 -15.70 -6.23 10.92
C GLU A 11 -15.58 -4.69 11.07
N ILE A 12 -14.35 -4.18 11.13
CA ILE A 12 -14.06 -2.73 11.21
C ILE A 12 -14.65 -1.99 10.00
N TYR A 13 -14.45 -2.51 8.79
CA TYR A 13 -14.88 -1.85 7.55
C TYR A 13 -16.38 -1.99 7.28
N GLN A 14 -17.03 -3.03 7.80
CA GLN A 14 -18.48 -3.20 7.67
C GLN A 14 -19.28 -2.45 8.73
N ASN A 15 -18.64 -2.05 9.84
CA ASN A 15 -19.28 -1.31 10.92
C ASN A 15 -18.44 -0.06 11.30
N PRO A 16 -18.26 0.89 10.37
CA PRO A 16 -17.37 2.04 10.59
C PRO A 16 -17.83 2.93 11.74
N ASP A 17 -19.14 3.12 11.95
CA ASP A 17 -19.66 3.96 13.03
C ASP A 17 -19.26 3.43 14.43
N SER A 18 -19.31 2.12 14.61
CA SER A 18 -18.90 1.43 15.84
C SER A 18 -17.38 1.35 16.01
N ASN A 19 -16.62 1.56 14.93
CA ASN A 19 -15.17 1.36 14.88
C ASN A 19 -14.42 2.58 14.32
N LEU A 20 -14.99 3.78 14.47
CA LEU A 20 -14.57 4.96 13.69
C LEU A 20 -13.07 5.25 13.77
N ALA A 21 -12.49 5.21 14.96
CA ALA A 21 -11.06 5.47 15.15
C ALA A 21 -10.17 4.45 14.42
N LEU A 22 -10.54 3.16 14.45
CA LEU A 22 -9.79 2.09 13.79
C LEU A 22 -9.99 2.12 12.27
N TYR A 23 -11.19 2.46 11.82
CA TYR A 23 -11.49 2.67 10.41
C TYR A 23 -10.64 3.81 9.85
N LEU A 24 -10.67 4.99 10.47
CA LEU A 24 -9.88 6.15 10.04
C LEU A 24 -8.37 5.89 10.09
N LEU A 25 -7.88 5.19 11.11
CA LEU A 25 -6.47 4.79 11.18
C LEU A 25 -6.11 3.87 10.02
N SER A 26 -6.97 2.90 9.71
CA SER A 26 -6.76 1.97 8.60
C SER A 26 -6.72 2.69 7.25
N GLU A 27 -7.64 3.63 7.01
CA GLU A 27 -7.63 4.46 5.80
C GLU A 27 -6.37 5.33 5.72
N THR A 28 -5.94 5.90 6.84
CA THR A 28 -4.69 6.70 6.91
C THR A 28 -3.47 5.86 6.53
N PHE A 29 -3.40 4.60 6.94
CA PHE A 29 -2.31 3.70 6.57
C PHE A 29 -2.33 3.27 5.10
N VAL A 30 -3.53 3.11 4.51
CA VAL A 30 -3.66 2.86 3.08
C VAL A 30 -3.18 4.07 2.28
N GLU A 31 -3.56 5.28 2.69
CA GLU A 31 -3.07 6.52 2.09
C GLU A 31 -1.55 6.65 2.21
N PHE A 32 -0.99 6.35 3.40
CA PHE A 32 0.46 6.36 3.58
C PHE A 32 1.18 5.40 2.63
N ASP A 33 0.66 4.17 2.47
CA ASP A 33 1.25 3.16 1.58
C ASP A 33 1.21 3.63 0.12
N LEU A 34 0.11 4.27 -0.29
CA LEU A 34 -0.01 4.89 -1.61
C LEU A 34 1.04 5.99 -1.83
N GLN A 35 1.18 6.91 -0.87
CA GLN A 35 2.16 7.99 -0.95
C GLN A 35 3.60 7.45 -0.97
N LEU A 36 3.87 6.38 -0.23
CA LEU A 36 5.18 5.73 -0.24
C LEU A 36 5.50 5.12 -1.61
N ASP A 37 4.53 4.47 -2.26
CA ASP A 37 4.73 3.90 -3.60
C ASP A 37 4.93 4.99 -4.66
N LEU A 38 4.14 6.07 -4.61
CA LEU A 38 4.32 7.24 -5.47
C LEU A 38 5.71 7.86 -5.32
N TRP A 39 6.21 7.96 -4.08
CA TRP A 39 7.57 8.40 -3.81
C TRP A 39 8.61 7.46 -4.42
N ARG A 40 8.43 6.14 -4.33
CA ARG A 40 9.36 5.16 -4.92
C ARG A 40 9.39 5.27 -6.44
N GLU A 41 8.23 5.34 -7.09
CA GLU A 41 8.11 5.51 -8.53
C GLU A 41 8.75 6.83 -9.00
N HIS A 42 8.48 7.93 -8.30
CA HIS A 42 9.12 9.20 -8.61
C HIS A 42 10.64 9.13 -8.42
N HIS A 43 11.11 8.48 -7.36
CA HIS A 43 12.54 8.29 -7.12
C HIS A 43 13.23 7.48 -8.22
N VAL A 44 12.58 6.43 -8.73
CA VAL A 44 13.05 5.68 -9.90
C VAL A 44 13.28 6.61 -11.08
N ARG A 45 12.32 7.49 -11.40
CA ARG A 45 12.44 8.45 -12.52
C ARG A 45 13.55 9.47 -12.30
N VAL A 46 13.72 9.96 -11.07
CA VAL A 46 14.81 10.89 -10.71
C VAL A 46 16.17 10.23 -10.92
N VAL A 47 16.33 8.97 -10.53
CA VAL A 47 17.60 8.25 -10.71
C VAL A 47 17.86 7.93 -12.18
N GLU A 48 16.84 7.45 -12.90
CA GLU A 48 16.92 7.15 -14.34
C GLU A 48 17.35 8.38 -15.15
N ARG A 49 16.76 9.57 -14.91
CA ARG A 49 17.18 10.80 -15.62
C ARG A 49 18.58 11.29 -15.22
N SER A 50 19.07 10.93 -14.04
CA SER A 50 20.34 11.46 -13.52
C SER A 50 21.54 10.60 -13.94
N ILE A 51 21.40 9.27 -13.91
CA ILE A 51 22.51 8.34 -14.18
C ILE A 51 22.19 7.26 -15.22
N GLY A 52 20.98 7.26 -15.79
CA GLY A 52 20.50 6.16 -16.62
C GLY A 52 20.43 4.85 -15.83
N PHE A 53 20.91 3.77 -16.44
CA PHE A 53 20.94 2.43 -15.86
C PHE A 53 22.32 2.06 -15.27
N LYS A 54 23.16 3.06 -14.94
CA LYS A 54 24.44 2.82 -14.29
C LYS A 54 24.24 2.23 -12.89
N ARG A 55 25.24 1.47 -12.43
CA ARG A 55 25.31 0.94 -11.06
C ARG A 55 25.28 2.09 -10.05
N GLY A 56 24.49 1.95 -8.99
CA GLY A 56 24.40 2.94 -7.92
C GLY A 56 25.69 2.99 -7.09
N THR A 57 26.00 4.14 -6.49
CA THR A 57 27.18 4.30 -5.61
C THR A 57 27.12 3.40 -4.38
N GLY A 58 25.91 3.06 -3.91
CA GLY A 58 25.69 2.07 -2.85
C GLY A 58 25.86 0.60 -3.28
N GLY A 59 26.25 0.34 -4.52
CA GLY A 59 26.51 -1.02 -5.01
C GLY A 59 25.28 -1.82 -5.45
N SER A 60 24.12 -1.18 -5.62
CA SER A 60 22.95 -1.80 -6.24
C SER A 60 23.01 -1.68 -7.77
N SER A 61 22.11 -2.38 -8.48
CA SER A 61 21.90 -2.22 -9.93
C SER A 61 21.27 -0.87 -10.33
N GLY A 62 21.18 0.11 -9.42
CA GLY A 62 20.59 1.42 -9.69
C GLY A 62 19.09 1.32 -9.91
N VAL A 63 18.62 1.81 -11.06
CA VAL A 63 17.19 1.81 -11.46
C VAL A 63 16.54 0.43 -11.29
N GLY A 64 17.21 -0.64 -11.71
CA GLY A 64 16.64 -2.00 -11.62
C GLY A 64 16.38 -2.46 -10.19
N TYR A 65 17.24 -2.10 -9.25
CA TYR A 65 17.00 -2.37 -7.82
C TYR A 65 15.82 -1.54 -7.31
N LEU A 66 15.77 -0.25 -7.63
CA LEU A 66 14.68 0.63 -7.15
C LEU A 66 13.31 0.20 -7.67
N GLN A 67 13.21 -0.18 -8.95
CA GLN A 67 12.01 -0.77 -9.55
C GLN A 67 11.57 -2.05 -8.82
N SER A 68 12.49 -2.88 -8.35
CA SER A 68 12.14 -4.08 -7.56
C SER A 68 11.49 -3.78 -6.20
N THR A 69 11.49 -2.50 -5.79
CA THR A 69 10.86 -2.03 -4.55
C THR A 69 9.51 -1.36 -4.78
N THR A 70 9.16 -1.00 -6.01
CA THR A 70 7.85 -0.42 -6.31
C THR A 70 6.77 -1.51 -6.32
N GLY A 71 5.53 -1.12 -6.03
CA GLY A 71 4.40 -2.03 -5.85
C GLY A 71 4.43 -2.88 -4.58
N ARG A 72 5.49 -2.76 -3.74
CA ARG A 72 5.51 -3.40 -2.41
C ARG A 72 4.59 -2.64 -1.46
N ARG A 73 3.73 -3.37 -0.77
CA ARG A 73 2.79 -2.83 0.23
C ARG A 73 3.31 -3.05 1.64
N CYS A 74 3.33 -1.99 2.45
CA CYS A 74 3.58 -2.09 3.88
C CYS A 74 2.40 -2.74 4.61
N PHE A 75 1.17 -2.52 4.13
CA PHE A 75 -0.05 -2.99 4.80
C PHE A 75 -0.93 -3.84 3.86
N PRO A 76 -0.45 -5.01 3.37
CA PRO A 76 -1.13 -5.77 2.32
C PRO A 76 -2.57 -6.16 2.69
N PHE A 77 -2.83 -6.55 3.95
CA PHE A 77 -4.19 -6.93 4.38
C PHE A 77 -5.19 -5.77 4.33
N LEU A 78 -4.74 -4.53 4.54
CA LEU A 78 -5.60 -3.36 4.39
C LEU A 78 -6.01 -3.19 2.92
N TRP A 79 -5.16 -3.51 1.97
CA TRP A 79 -5.56 -3.50 0.56
C TRP A 79 -6.47 -4.69 0.21
N ASP A 80 -6.12 -5.88 0.70
CA ASP A 80 -6.82 -7.12 0.33
C ASP A 80 -8.24 -7.17 0.90
N VAL A 81 -8.50 -6.59 2.08
CA VAL A 81 -9.83 -6.64 2.74
C VAL A 81 -10.96 -6.13 1.85
N ARG A 82 -10.70 -5.15 0.97
CA ARG A 82 -11.69 -4.59 0.04
C ARG A 82 -12.30 -5.65 -0.88
N THR A 83 -11.56 -6.73 -1.19
CA THR A 83 -12.04 -7.85 -2.01
C THR A 83 -13.03 -8.76 -1.28
N TYR A 84 -13.06 -8.71 0.06
CA TYR A 84 -13.89 -9.54 0.92
C TYR A 84 -15.07 -8.79 1.55
N LEU A 85 -15.17 -7.47 1.33
CA LEU A 85 -16.30 -6.68 1.81
C LEU A 85 -17.57 -7.05 1.03
N LYS A 86 -18.66 -7.30 1.76
CA LYS A 86 -19.98 -7.43 1.15
C LYS A 86 -20.34 -6.09 0.49
N LYS A 87 -20.84 -6.13 -0.74
CA LYS A 87 -21.47 -4.94 -1.35
C LYS A 87 -22.70 -4.59 -0.54
N ASP A 88 -22.79 -3.35 -0.07
CA ASP A 88 -24.09 -2.79 0.26
C ASP A 88 -24.91 -2.72 -1.03
N ALA A 89 -26.09 -3.32 -1.02
CA ALA A 89 -26.99 -3.37 -2.17
C ALA A 89 -27.48 -1.97 -2.61
N ALA A 90 -27.14 -0.91 -1.87
CA ALA A 90 -27.64 0.45 -2.04
C ALA A 90 -26.64 1.44 -2.66
N VAL A 91 -25.39 1.03 -2.93
CA VAL A 91 -24.38 1.94 -3.50
C VAL A 91 -23.65 1.27 -4.66
N TRP A 92 -24.36 1.08 -5.78
CA TRP A 92 -23.85 1.11 -7.16
C TRP A 92 -24.99 1.50 -8.09
#